data_AF-A0A534ZNL7-F1
#
_entry.id   AF-A0A534ZNL7-F1
#
_cell.length_a   1.000
_cell.length_b   1.000
_cell.length_c   1.000
_cell.angle_alpha   90.00
_cell.angle_beta   90.00
_cell.angle_gamma   90.00
#
_symmetry.space_group_name_H-M   'P 1'
#
loop_
_entity.id
_entity.type
_entity.pdbx_description
1 polymer ?
#
loop_
_entity_poly.entity_id
_entity_poly.type
_entity_poly.pdbx_seq_one_letter_code
_entity_poly.pdbx_strand_id
1 'polypeptide(L)'
;MALRETGEVDSQVRLRAFDFLEQQTRLHGGTLPWKVLSRGFDHEGRRVPLVGPQGIFTPAVLDLPLTITTAPPVPGKRPPYDDELGANDLLRYRYRGTDVSHRDNVGLRELRRRRIPLIYLHGVVEGYYMASCPVFVVGDDPGTLTFTVAVGRRPAELSGPLGLADLELEDEGERRYATRATIVRLHQQSFRMRVLQAYRERCAICRLRHQELLEAAHILPDGHPRGRPVVPNGLALCSLHHAAFDRNVLGVRPDL
;
A
#
# COMPACT_ATOMS: atom_id res chain seq x y z
N MET A 1 -25.82 6.24 25.31
CA MET A 1 -24.57 5.71 25.90
C MET A 1 -23.87 4.76 24.95
N ALA A 2 -24.50 3.66 24.51
CA ALA A 2 -23.88 2.66 23.63
C ALA A 2 -23.22 3.19 22.33
N LEU A 3 -23.86 4.12 21.59
CA LEU A 3 -23.28 4.68 20.35
C LEU A 3 -22.00 5.50 20.55
N ARG A 4 -21.80 6.11 21.74
CA ARG A 4 -20.56 6.82 22.07
C ARG A 4 -19.44 5.85 22.43
N GLU A 5 -19.76 4.79 23.17
CA GLU A 5 -18.81 3.72 23.54
C GLU A 5 -18.29 2.97 22.29
N THR A 6 -19.16 2.64 21.33
CA THR A 6 -18.72 1.98 20.09
C THR A 6 -17.81 2.86 19.23
N GLY A 7 -18.05 4.18 19.21
CA GLY A 7 -17.21 5.14 18.47
C GLY A 7 -15.84 5.35 19.11
N GLU A 8 -15.76 5.29 20.44
CA GLU A 8 -14.51 5.40 21.19
C GLU A 8 -13.64 4.15 21.01
N VAL A 9 -14.23 2.95 21.09
CA VAL A 9 -13.53 1.69 20.79
C VAL A 9 -13.02 1.66 19.35
N ASP A 10 -13.84 2.04 18.37
CA ASP A 10 -13.41 2.10 16.95
C ASP A 10 -12.19 3.02 16.78
N SER A 11 -12.22 4.20 17.42
CA SER A 11 -11.12 5.16 17.37
C SER A 11 -9.83 4.59 17.96
N GLN A 12 -9.91 3.99 19.15
CA GLN A 12 -8.75 3.40 19.82
C GLN A 12 -8.15 2.23 19.03
N VAL A 13 -8.99 1.36 18.45
CA VAL A 13 -8.53 0.23 17.64
C VAL A 13 -7.82 0.71 16.38
N ARG A 14 -8.35 1.72 15.67
CA ARG A 14 -7.72 2.26 14.45
C ARG A 14 -6.37 2.90 14.75
N LEU A 15 -6.28 3.71 15.80
CA LEU A 15 -5.03 4.35 16.21
C LEU A 15 -3.98 3.31 16.60
N ARG A 16 -4.36 2.30 17.40
CA ARG A 16 -3.46 1.19 17.74
C ARG A 16 -3.03 0.38 16.52
N ALA A 17 -3.90 0.23 15.51
CA ALA A 17 -3.53 -0.41 14.27
C ALA A 17 -2.47 0.40 13.49
N PHE A 18 -2.58 1.73 13.47
CA PHE A 18 -1.58 2.61 12.85
C PHE A 18 -0.23 2.55 13.57
N ASP A 19 -0.25 2.60 14.91
CA ASP A 19 0.96 2.49 15.74
C ASP A 19 1.62 1.11 15.58
N PHE A 20 0.81 0.05 15.56
CA PHE A 20 1.29 -1.31 15.30
C PHE A 20 2.01 -1.38 13.95
N LEU A 21 1.40 -0.87 12.88
CA LEU A 21 2.01 -0.88 11.55
C LEU A 21 3.32 -0.08 11.51
N GLU A 22 3.37 1.06 12.20
CA GLU A 22 4.59 1.85 12.30
C GLU A 22 5.71 1.10 13.02
N GLN A 23 5.40 0.46 14.15
CA GLN A 23 6.35 -0.38 14.88
C GLN A 23 6.84 -1.56 14.03
N GLN A 24 5.92 -2.27 13.35
CA GLN A 24 6.30 -3.38 12.48
C GLN A 24 7.14 -2.92 11.29
N THR A 25 6.87 -1.72 10.76
CA THR A 25 7.66 -1.13 9.66
C THR A 25 9.08 -0.79 10.12
N ARG A 26 9.27 -0.34 11.37
CA ARG A 26 10.62 -0.14 11.93
C ARG A 26 11.38 -1.46 12.12
N LEU A 27 10.68 -2.55 12.46
CA LEU A 27 11.27 -3.87 12.72
C LEU A 27 11.57 -4.66 11.45
N HIS A 28 10.67 -4.65 10.47
CA HIS A 28 10.74 -5.45 9.25
C HIS A 28 11.16 -4.66 8.01
N GLY A 29 11.35 -3.34 8.15
CA GLY A 29 11.49 -2.43 7.03
C GLY A 29 10.15 -2.12 6.36
N GLY A 30 10.21 -1.51 5.17
CA GLY A 30 9.03 -1.01 4.45
C GLY A 30 8.04 -2.08 3.94
N THR A 31 8.35 -3.38 4.04
CA THR A 31 7.50 -4.49 3.60
C THR A 31 7.18 -5.43 4.76
N LEU A 32 5.89 -5.66 4.99
CA LEU A 32 5.38 -6.43 6.11
C LEU A 32 4.94 -7.83 5.65
N PRO A 33 5.35 -8.91 6.34
CA PRO A 33 4.88 -10.26 6.05
C PRO A 33 3.38 -10.42 6.36
N TRP A 34 2.67 -11.17 5.53
CA TRP A 34 1.25 -11.53 5.74
C TRP A 34 1.01 -12.16 7.11
N LYS A 35 1.96 -12.96 7.61
CA LYS A 35 1.86 -13.58 8.95
C LYS A 35 1.79 -12.54 10.06
N VAL A 36 2.49 -11.41 9.92
CA VAL A 36 2.46 -10.30 10.89
C VAL A 36 1.11 -9.61 10.82
N LEU A 37 0.63 -9.29 9.62
CA LEU A 37 -0.65 -8.60 9.40
C LEU A 37 -1.87 -9.44 9.80
N SER A 38 -1.84 -10.74 9.53
CA SER A 38 -2.93 -11.67 9.86
C SER A 38 -2.97 -12.04 11.34
N ARG A 39 -1.80 -12.06 12.01
CA ARG A 39 -1.74 -12.13 13.47
C ARG A 39 -2.27 -10.84 14.10
N GLY A 40 -1.89 -9.69 13.55
CA GLY A 40 -2.28 -8.38 14.05
C GLY A 40 -1.78 -8.11 15.47
N PHE A 41 -2.57 -7.37 16.25
CA PHE A 41 -2.24 -6.96 17.62
C PHE A 41 -3.33 -7.36 18.61
N ASP A 42 -3.05 -7.20 19.91
CA ASP A 42 -4.04 -7.39 20.97
C ASP A 42 -4.65 -6.04 21.38
N HIS A 43 -5.97 -6.01 21.53
CA HIS A 43 -6.72 -4.91 22.11
C HIS A 43 -7.66 -5.45 23.17
N GLU A 44 -7.35 -5.14 24.44
CA GLU A 44 -8.15 -5.57 25.59
C GLU A 44 -8.36 -7.09 25.67
N GLY A 45 -7.30 -7.87 25.39
CA GLY A 45 -7.34 -9.34 25.40
C GLY A 45 -8.02 -9.96 24.18
N ARG A 46 -8.36 -9.14 23.16
CA ARG A 46 -8.91 -9.60 21.88
C ARG A 46 -7.91 -9.36 20.76
N ARG A 47 -7.67 -10.39 19.96
CA ARG A 47 -6.85 -10.29 18.75
C ARG A 47 -7.56 -9.46 17.68
N VAL A 48 -6.87 -8.45 17.15
CA VAL A 48 -7.31 -7.61 16.03
C VAL A 48 -6.41 -7.90 14.82
N PRO A 49 -6.81 -8.80 13.90
CA PRO A 49 -6.11 -8.98 12.63
C PRO A 49 -6.28 -7.74 11.74
N LEU A 50 -5.34 -7.51 10.82
CA LEU A 50 -5.43 -6.41 9.84
C LEU A 50 -5.83 -6.86 8.44
N VAL A 51 -5.82 -8.16 8.18
CA VAL A 51 -6.14 -8.76 6.88
C VAL A 51 -7.03 -10.00 7.03
N GLY A 52 -7.76 -10.29 5.96
CA GLY A 52 -8.52 -11.52 5.78
C GLY A 52 -8.50 -11.95 4.31
N PRO A 53 -9.29 -12.96 3.91
CA PRO A 53 -9.30 -13.46 2.53
C PRO A 53 -9.87 -12.46 1.52
N GLN A 54 -10.49 -11.38 1.98
CA GLN A 54 -11.18 -10.37 1.18
C GLN A 54 -10.35 -9.08 1.16
N GLY A 55 -10.41 -8.34 0.06
CA GLY A 55 -9.69 -7.07 -0.10
C GLY A 55 -10.16 -5.99 0.87
N ILE A 56 -11.47 -5.91 1.11
CA ILE A 56 -12.05 -5.06 2.15
C ILE A 56 -12.22 -5.91 3.41
N PHE A 57 -11.61 -5.48 4.52
CA PHE A 57 -11.57 -6.26 5.75
C PHE A 57 -12.07 -5.48 6.96
N THR A 58 -13.00 -6.10 7.69
CA THR A 58 -13.55 -5.62 8.97
C THR A 58 -13.22 -6.64 10.06
N PRO A 59 -12.35 -6.32 11.05
CA PRO A 59 -12.11 -7.21 12.18
C PRO A 59 -13.36 -7.30 13.06
N ALA A 60 -13.52 -8.40 13.79
CA ALA A 60 -14.73 -8.67 14.58
C ALA A 60 -15.01 -7.65 15.70
N VAL A 61 -14.01 -6.85 16.09
CA VAL A 61 -14.16 -5.79 17.10
C VAL A 61 -14.71 -4.48 16.53
N LEU A 62 -14.86 -4.37 15.21
CA LEU A 62 -15.36 -3.17 14.53
C LEU A 62 -16.59 -3.49 13.68
N ASP A 63 -17.46 -2.49 13.50
CA ASP A 63 -18.59 -2.57 12.56
C ASP A 63 -18.23 -2.10 11.15
N LEU A 64 -17.19 -1.26 11.03
CA LEU A 64 -16.76 -0.66 9.76
C LEU A 64 -15.38 -1.17 9.33
N PRO A 65 -15.08 -1.22 8.01
CA PRO A 65 -13.80 -1.69 7.51
C PRO A 65 -12.61 -0.99 8.17
N LEU A 66 -11.59 -1.78 8.51
CA LEU A 66 -10.31 -1.29 9.01
C LEU A 66 -9.29 -1.17 7.89
N THR A 67 -9.37 -2.05 6.90
CA THR A 67 -8.35 -2.20 5.88
C THR A 67 -8.95 -2.41 4.49
N ILE A 68 -8.34 -1.79 3.50
CA ILE A 68 -8.46 -2.15 2.09
C ILE A 68 -7.13 -2.69 1.59
N THR A 69 -7.17 -3.76 0.82
CA THR A 69 -5.99 -4.51 0.38
C THR A 69 -6.08 -4.76 -1.12
N THR A 70 -4.93 -4.69 -1.79
CA THR A 70 -4.78 -5.22 -3.15
C THR A 70 -3.88 -6.44 -3.19
N ALA A 71 -4.24 -7.35 -4.09
CA ALA A 71 -3.50 -8.58 -4.28
C ALA A 71 -2.14 -8.28 -4.95
N PRO A 72 -1.08 -9.01 -4.57
CA PRO A 72 0.20 -8.87 -5.26
C PRO A 72 0.06 -9.26 -6.74
N PRO A 73 0.82 -8.60 -7.63
CA PRO A 73 0.79 -8.92 -9.05
C PRO A 73 1.28 -10.35 -9.29
N VAL A 74 0.57 -11.10 -10.16
CA VAL A 74 0.93 -12.47 -10.53
C VAL A 74 1.61 -12.44 -11.92
N PRO A 75 2.82 -13.01 -12.08
CA PRO A 75 3.50 -13.07 -13.36
C PRO A 75 2.62 -13.67 -14.47
N GLY A 76 2.60 -13.04 -15.64
CA GLY A 76 1.83 -13.51 -16.80
C GLY A 76 0.32 -13.30 -16.72
N LYS A 77 -0.22 -12.85 -15.57
CA LYS A 77 -1.59 -12.37 -15.46
C LYS A 77 -1.58 -10.85 -15.53
N ARG A 78 -2.59 -10.26 -16.18
CA ARG A 78 -2.88 -8.84 -15.93
C ARG A 78 -3.11 -8.70 -14.42
N PRO A 79 -2.49 -7.72 -13.74
CA PRO A 79 -2.84 -7.44 -12.36
C PRO A 79 -4.36 -7.34 -12.26
N PRO A 80 -5.01 -8.04 -11.31
CA PRO A 80 -6.46 -7.96 -11.16
C PRO A 80 -6.91 -6.51 -10.90
N TYR A 81 -6.00 -5.68 -10.39
CA TYR A 81 -6.14 -4.24 -10.20
C TYR A 81 -4.80 -3.60 -10.56
N ASP A 82 -4.74 -2.76 -11.60
CA ASP A 82 -3.78 -1.65 -11.57
C ASP A 82 -4.42 -0.64 -10.62
N ASP A 83 -3.90 -0.52 -9.39
CA ASP A 83 -4.20 0.59 -8.48
C ASP A 83 -3.65 1.85 -9.12
N GLU A 84 -4.36 2.33 -10.13
CA GLU A 84 -3.96 3.49 -10.90
C GLU A 84 -4.23 4.73 -10.06
N LEU A 85 -3.28 5.66 -10.11
CA LEU A 85 -3.62 7.05 -9.94
C LEU A 85 -4.71 7.35 -10.96
N GLY A 86 -5.93 7.63 -10.48
CA GLY A 86 -7.00 8.11 -11.33
C GLY A 86 -6.60 9.45 -11.95
N ALA A 87 -7.45 9.99 -12.84
CA ALA A 87 -7.21 11.27 -13.51
C ALA A 87 -6.93 12.46 -12.55
N ASN A 88 -7.25 12.31 -11.26
CA ASN A 88 -7.05 13.31 -10.22
C ASN A 88 -5.84 13.03 -9.32
N ASP A 89 -4.91 12.14 -9.69
CA ASP A 89 -3.76 11.77 -8.85
C ASP A 89 -4.14 11.15 -7.49
N LEU A 90 -5.36 10.59 -7.39
CA LEU A 90 -5.87 9.87 -6.23
C LEU A 90 -5.97 8.37 -6.52
N LEU A 91 -5.88 7.55 -5.47
CA LEU A 91 -5.98 6.10 -5.61
C LEU A 91 -7.40 5.70 -6.01
N ARG A 92 -7.54 4.98 -7.13
CA ARG A 92 -8.79 4.33 -7.51
C ARG A 92 -8.82 2.91 -6.96
N TYR A 93 -9.74 2.63 -6.05
CA TYR A 93 -9.93 1.30 -5.45
C TYR A 93 -11.22 0.66 -5.95
N ARG A 94 -11.19 -0.61 -6.38
CA ARG A 94 -12.41 -1.26 -6.89
C ARG A 94 -13.35 -1.70 -5.77
N TYR A 95 -14.63 -1.72 -6.08
CA TYR A 95 -15.64 -2.36 -5.24
C TYR A 95 -15.32 -3.83 -5.03
N ARG A 96 -15.84 -4.37 -3.93
CA ARG A 96 -15.97 -5.81 -3.79
C ARG A 96 -17.07 -6.30 -4.73
N GLY A 97 -16.67 -7.06 -5.75
CA GLY A 97 -17.59 -7.62 -6.74
C GLY A 97 -18.34 -6.54 -7.52
N THR A 98 -19.48 -6.91 -8.07
CA THR A 98 -20.36 -6.02 -8.84
C THR A 98 -21.61 -5.58 -8.09
N ASP A 99 -21.86 -6.16 -6.91
CA ASP A 99 -22.98 -5.76 -6.06
C ASP A 99 -22.66 -4.46 -5.32
N VAL A 100 -23.29 -3.38 -5.78
CA VAL A 100 -23.19 -2.04 -5.20
C VAL A 100 -23.63 -2.05 -3.73
N SER A 101 -24.61 -2.88 -3.37
CA SER A 101 -25.20 -2.96 -2.03
C SER A 101 -24.47 -3.94 -1.11
N HIS A 102 -23.38 -4.56 -1.57
CA HIS A 102 -22.59 -5.46 -0.75
C HIS A 102 -22.14 -4.77 0.54
N ARG A 103 -22.27 -5.46 1.69
CA ARG A 103 -21.99 -4.92 3.04
C ARG A 103 -20.67 -4.17 3.15
N ASP A 104 -19.61 -4.67 2.52
CA ASP A 104 -18.29 -4.06 2.54
C ASP A 104 -18.24 -2.73 1.78
N ASN A 105 -18.90 -2.65 0.62
CA ASN A 105 -19.00 -1.42 -0.16
C ASN A 105 -19.83 -0.37 0.60
N VAL A 106 -20.92 -0.80 1.25
CA VAL A 106 -21.70 0.04 2.17
C VAL A 106 -20.84 0.53 3.34
N GLY A 107 -20.00 -0.34 3.92
CA GLY A 107 -19.05 0.01 4.97
C GLY A 107 -18.06 1.09 4.54
N LEU A 108 -17.49 1.00 3.33
CA LEU A 108 -16.59 2.04 2.80
C LEU A 108 -17.31 3.37 2.53
N ARG A 109 -18.58 3.34 2.09
CA ARG A 109 -19.40 4.58 1.98
C ARG A 109 -19.65 5.21 3.33
N GLU A 110 -19.85 4.41 4.37
CA GLU A 110 -20.06 4.90 5.72
C GLU A 110 -18.79 5.51 6.30
N LEU A 111 -17.62 4.90 6.07
CA LEU A 111 -16.32 5.51 6.37
C LEU A 111 -16.15 6.86 5.66
N ARG A 112 -16.51 6.95 4.38
CA ARG A 112 -16.51 8.21 3.63
C ARG A 112 -17.41 9.26 4.28
N ARG A 113 -18.67 8.91 4.56
CA ARG A 113 -19.68 9.82 5.13
C ARG A 113 -19.24 10.38 6.48
N ARG A 114 -18.66 9.52 7.32
CA ARG A 114 -18.17 9.88 8.67
C ARG A 114 -16.72 10.38 8.69
N ARG A 115 -16.04 10.37 7.53
CA ARG A 115 -14.62 10.71 7.37
C ARG A 115 -13.71 9.93 8.31
N ILE A 116 -13.99 8.63 8.48
CA ILE A 116 -13.21 7.74 9.33
C ILE A 116 -12.06 7.14 8.50
N PRO A 117 -10.81 7.24 8.97
CA PRO A 117 -9.68 6.70 8.23
C PRO A 117 -9.58 5.18 8.34
N LEU A 118 -8.87 4.61 7.38
CA LEU A 118 -8.58 3.18 7.29
C LEU A 118 -7.11 2.98 6.87
N ILE A 119 -6.73 1.71 6.69
CA ILE A 119 -5.42 1.29 6.24
C ILE A 119 -5.52 0.85 4.77
N TYR A 120 -4.57 1.28 3.94
CA TYR A 120 -4.34 0.69 2.63
C TYR A 120 -3.13 -0.23 2.65
N LEU A 121 -3.34 -1.49 2.27
CA LEU A 121 -2.30 -2.51 2.13
C LEU A 121 -2.08 -2.85 0.66
N HIS A 122 -0.94 -2.43 0.13
CA HIS A 122 -0.52 -2.73 -1.23
C HIS A 122 0.22 -4.07 -1.28
N GLY A 123 -0.30 -5.04 -2.04
CA GLY A 123 0.37 -6.32 -2.26
C GLY A 123 1.60 -6.15 -3.15
N VAL A 124 2.79 -6.48 -2.62
CA VAL A 124 4.05 -6.34 -3.36
C VAL A 124 4.41 -7.61 -4.10
N VAL A 125 4.52 -8.70 -3.35
CA VAL A 125 4.76 -10.06 -3.81
C VAL A 125 3.95 -11.01 -2.92
N GLU A 126 3.86 -12.27 -3.30
CA GLU A 126 3.13 -13.25 -2.50
C GLU A 126 3.61 -13.23 -1.03
N GLY A 127 2.67 -12.99 -0.12
CA GLY A 127 2.94 -12.95 1.31
C GLY A 127 3.57 -11.67 1.85
N TYR A 128 3.81 -10.63 1.04
CA TYR A 128 4.40 -9.36 1.50
C TYR A 128 3.63 -8.14 1.01
N TYR A 129 3.41 -7.20 1.93
CA TYR A 129 2.56 -6.03 1.74
C TYR A 129 3.23 -4.77 2.25
N MET A 130 2.88 -3.63 1.67
CA MET A 130 3.24 -2.32 2.20
C MET A 130 2.00 -1.63 2.76
N ALA A 131 2.14 -0.97 3.89
CA ALA A 131 1.04 -0.26 4.52
C ALA A 131 1.13 1.26 4.31
N SER A 132 0.00 1.88 4.01
CA SER A 132 -0.19 3.33 4.02
C SER A 132 -1.36 3.66 4.95
N CYS A 133 -1.11 4.48 5.96
CA CYS A 133 -2.13 4.95 6.89
C CYS A 133 -1.74 6.30 7.52
N PRO A 134 -2.72 7.18 7.79
CA PRO A 134 -4.14 7.01 7.50
C PRO A 134 -4.45 7.20 6.00
N VAL A 135 -5.44 6.48 5.49
CA VAL A 135 -6.08 6.80 4.21
C VAL A 135 -7.57 7.03 4.44
N PHE A 136 -8.23 7.70 3.51
CA PHE A 136 -9.66 8.03 3.58
C PHE A 136 -10.33 7.77 2.25
N VAL A 137 -11.56 7.26 2.30
CA VAL A 137 -12.43 7.23 1.12
C VAL A 137 -13.01 8.62 0.91
N VAL A 138 -12.72 9.24 -0.23
CA VAL A 138 -13.13 10.62 -0.56
C VAL A 138 -14.14 10.68 -1.70
N GLY A 139 -14.20 9.64 -2.53
CA GLY A 139 -15.14 9.52 -3.64
C GLY A 139 -15.76 8.14 -3.71
N ASP A 140 -16.95 8.07 -4.30
CA ASP A 140 -17.67 6.84 -4.58
C ASP A 140 -18.35 6.97 -5.95
N ASP A 141 -18.05 6.06 -6.86
CA ASP A 141 -18.61 5.98 -8.21
C ASP A 141 -19.19 4.59 -8.46
N PRO A 142 -20.50 4.40 -8.21
CA PRO A 142 -21.20 3.15 -8.49
C PRO A 142 -21.25 2.81 -9.99
N GLY A 143 -21.12 3.79 -10.89
CA GLY A 143 -21.18 3.57 -12.34
C GLY A 143 -19.92 2.87 -12.86
N THR A 144 -18.76 3.19 -12.27
CA THR A 144 -17.50 2.48 -12.57
C THR A 144 -17.12 1.43 -11.52
N LEU A 145 -17.95 1.25 -10.49
CA LEU A 145 -17.72 0.35 -9.35
C LEU A 145 -16.38 0.63 -8.66
N THR A 146 -16.07 1.91 -8.43
CA THR A 146 -14.82 2.35 -7.81
C THR A 146 -15.01 3.36 -6.69
N PHE A 147 -14.17 3.26 -5.69
CA PHE A 147 -13.94 4.27 -4.67
C PHE A 147 -12.72 5.11 -5.05
N THR A 148 -12.73 6.38 -4.66
CA THR A 148 -11.53 7.23 -4.68
C THR A 148 -10.99 7.34 -3.26
N VAL A 149 -9.71 7.01 -3.09
CA VAL A 149 -9.01 6.96 -1.82
C VAL A 149 -7.88 7.99 -1.83
N ALA A 150 -7.73 8.67 -0.71
CA ALA A 150 -6.68 9.65 -0.50
C ALA A 150 -5.85 9.32 0.72
N VAL A 151 -4.56 9.62 0.65
CA VAL A 151 -3.67 9.57 1.81
C VAL A 151 -3.89 10.81 2.66
N GLY A 152 -4.06 10.63 3.96
CA GLY A 152 -4.02 11.72 4.93
C GLY A 152 -2.72 11.70 5.71
N ARG A 153 -2.59 12.64 6.64
CA ARG A 153 -1.38 12.77 7.46
C ARG A 153 -1.68 12.71 8.94
N ARG A 154 -0.64 12.37 9.69
CA ARG A 154 -0.59 12.57 11.13
C ARG A 154 0.13 13.90 11.38
N PRO A 155 -0.39 14.80 12.24
CA PRO A 155 0.28 16.05 12.58
C PRO A 155 1.67 15.75 13.17
N ALA A 156 2.66 16.54 12.79
CA ALA A 156 4.04 16.39 13.27
C ALA A 156 4.23 16.84 14.73
N GLU A 157 3.42 17.82 15.17
CA GLU A 157 3.48 18.40 16.51
C GLU A 157 2.15 18.15 17.21
N LEU A 158 2.15 17.24 18.19
CA LEU A 158 1.00 16.99 19.06
C LEU A 158 1.44 17.06 20.51
N SER A 159 0.74 17.88 21.29
CA SER A 159 0.83 17.90 22.75
C SER A 159 -0.33 17.08 23.32
N GLY A 160 -0.17 15.75 23.40
CA GLY A 160 -1.17 14.86 23.98
C GLY A 160 -1.41 13.56 23.19
N PRO A 161 -2.31 12.67 23.68
CA PRO A 161 -2.69 11.46 22.98
C PRO A 161 -3.43 11.80 21.67
N LEU A 162 -2.99 11.20 20.57
CA LEU A 162 -3.58 11.37 19.24
C LEU A 162 -4.99 10.78 19.18
N GLY A 163 -5.98 11.58 18.73
CA GLY A 163 -7.34 11.14 18.39
C GLY A 163 -7.55 11.04 16.87
N LEU A 164 -8.65 10.40 16.44
CA LEU A 164 -8.98 10.35 15.01
C LEU A 164 -9.28 11.72 14.41
N ALA A 165 -9.82 12.65 15.20
CA ALA A 165 -10.12 14.01 14.76
C ALA A 165 -8.85 14.82 14.43
N ASP A 166 -7.71 14.41 14.99
CA ASP A 166 -6.41 15.02 14.73
C ASP A 166 -5.78 14.50 13.43
N LEU A 167 -6.36 13.47 12.80
CA LEU A 167 -5.88 12.96 11.51
C LEU A 167 -6.37 13.86 10.40
N GLU A 168 -5.43 14.50 9.72
CA GLU A 168 -5.74 15.56 8.77
C GLU A 168 -5.96 14.98 7.38
N LEU A 169 -7.13 15.32 6.83
CA LEU A 169 -7.35 15.34 5.39
C LEU A 169 -6.98 16.72 4.87
N GLU A 170 -5.85 16.80 4.19
CA GLU A 170 -5.36 18.03 3.57
C GLU A 170 -6.36 18.60 2.53
N ASP A 171 -6.12 19.84 2.13
CA ASP A 171 -6.86 20.47 1.04
C ASP A 171 -6.75 19.66 -0.26
N GLU A 172 -7.52 20.04 -1.27
CA GLU A 172 -7.59 19.24 -2.50
C GLU A 172 -6.25 19.12 -3.23
N GLY A 173 -5.42 20.17 -3.24
CA GLY A 173 -4.13 20.14 -3.93
C GLY A 173 -3.10 19.30 -3.19
N GLU A 174 -2.94 19.57 -1.90
CA GLU A 174 -2.02 18.85 -1.01
C GLU A 174 -2.33 17.34 -0.97
N ARG A 175 -3.61 16.99 -0.82
CA ARG A 175 -4.07 15.59 -0.80
C ARG A 175 -3.72 14.82 -2.07
N ARG A 176 -3.89 15.44 -3.24
CA ARG A 176 -3.53 14.83 -4.53
C ARG A 176 -2.02 14.57 -4.60
N TYR A 177 -1.22 15.56 -4.21
CA TYR A 177 0.23 15.41 -4.17
C TYR A 177 0.69 14.32 -3.19
N ALA A 178 0.20 14.34 -1.95
CA ALA A 178 0.54 13.36 -0.92
C ALA A 178 0.15 11.93 -1.34
N THR A 179 -1.04 11.78 -1.93
CA THR A 179 -1.50 10.48 -2.45
C THR A 179 -0.61 10.01 -3.59
N ARG A 180 -0.36 10.86 -4.59
CA ARG A 180 0.54 10.56 -5.71
C ARG A 180 1.93 10.14 -5.25
N ALA A 181 2.57 10.93 -4.39
CA ALA A 181 3.90 10.65 -3.87
C ALA A 181 3.94 9.29 -3.15
N THR A 182 2.89 8.98 -2.38
CA THR A 182 2.76 7.69 -1.70
C THR A 182 2.63 6.54 -2.69
N ILE A 183 1.69 6.61 -3.64
CA ILE A 183 1.47 5.55 -4.63
C ILE A 183 2.70 5.32 -5.51
N VAL A 184 3.38 6.39 -5.96
CA VAL A 184 4.63 6.28 -6.72
C VAL A 184 5.70 5.55 -5.91
N ARG A 185 5.88 5.90 -4.64
CA ARG A 185 6.84 5.21 -3.76
C ARG A 185 6.49 3.73 -3.58
N LEU A 186 5.21 3.41 -3.38
CA LEU A 186 4.74 2.01 -3.29
C LEU A 186 5.08 1.23 -4.56
N HIS A 187 4.82 1.81 -5.74
CA HIS A 187 5.09 1.17 -7.02
C HIS A 187 6.59 0.95 -7.27
N GLN A 188 7.44 1.93 -6.96
CA GLN A 188 8.89 1.80 -7.08
C GLN A 188 9.44 0.72 -6.15
N GLN A 189 9.00 0.70 -4.88
CA GLN A 189 9.43 -0.31 -3.93
C GLN A 189 8.91 -1.71 -4.30
N SER A 190 7.66 -1.79 -4.79
CA SER A 190 7.07 -3.04 -5.26
C SER A 190 7.82 -3.60 -6.49
N PHE A 191 8.16 -2.75 -7.45
CA PHE A 191 9.01 -3.13 -8.59
C PHE A 191 10.37 -3.62 -8.13
N ARG A 192 11.05 -2.87 -7.26
CA ARG A 192 12.34 -3.26 -6.71
C ARG A 192 12.31 -4.67 -6.12
N MET A 193 11.36 -4.93 -5.23
CA MET A 193 11.24 -6.22 -4.57
C MET A 193 11.04 -7.37 -5.56
N ARG A 194 10.15 -7.19 -6.54
CA ARG A 194 9.90 -8.19 -7.58
C ARG A 194 11.15 -8.50 -8.41
N VAL A 195 11.91 -7.47 -8.77
CA VAL A 195 13.17 -7.62 -9.51
C VAL A 195 14.21 -8.36 -8.65
N LEU A 196 14.44 -7.93 -7.41
CA LEU A 196 15.42 -8.59 -6.54
C LEU A 196 15.06 -10.06 -6.31
N GLN A 197 13.78 -10.38 -6.07
CA GLN A 197 13.31 -11.75 -5.90
C GLN A 197 13.52 -12.60 -7.17
N ALA A 198 13.24 -12.06 -8.36
CA ALA A 198 13.46 -12.75 -9.63
C ALA A 198 14.94 -13.10 -9.85
N TYR A 199 15.84 -12.23 -9.38
CA TYR A 199 17.28 -12.48 -9.40
C TYR A 199 17.79 -13.25 -8.16
N ARG A 200 16.92 -13.75 -7.28
CA ARG A 200 17.27 -14.43 -6.02
C ARG A 200 18.24 -13.60 -5.17
N GLU A 201 17.92 -12.32 -5.01
CA GLU A 201 18.62 -11.36 -4.15
C GLU A 201 20.13 -11.31 -4.46
N ARG A 202 20.47 -11.33 -5.75
CA ARG A 202 21.86 -11.18 -6.21
C ARG A 202 21.99 -10.21 -7.35
N CYS A 203 23.14 -9.54 -7.43
CA CYS A 203 23.49 -8.76 -8.61
C CYS A 203 23.50 -9.66 -9.86
N ALA A 204 22.86 -9.19 -10.93
CA ALA A 204 22.81 -9.87 -12.23
C ALA A 204 24.22 -10.09 -12.80
N ILE A 205 25.16 -9.19 -12.51
CA ILE A 205 26.52 -9.16 -13.03
C ILE A 205 27.50 -9.88 -12.09
N CYS A 206 27.86 -9.27 -10.96
CA CYS A 206 28.89 -9.83 -10.06
C CYS A 206 28.38 -10.86 -9.04
N ARG A 207 27.08 -11.17 -9.04
CA ARG A 207 26.44 -12.14 -8.12
C ARG A 207 26.54 -11.80 -6.62
N LEU A 208 26.92 -10.59 -6.25
CA LEU A 208 26.87 -10.07 -4.86
C LEU A 208 25.49 -10.33 -4.24
N ARG A 209 25.43 -10.86 -3.02
CA ARG A 209 24.19 -11.26 -2.31
C ARG A 209 23.94 -10.47 -1.02
N HIS A 210 24.18 -9.16 -1.06
CA HIS A 210 23.87 -8.25 0.04
C HIS A 210 22.69 -7.38 -0.38
N GLN A 211 21.48 -7.71 0.08
CA GLN A 211 20.25 -7.08 -0.38
C GLN A 211 20.25 -5.57 -0.16
N GLU A 212 20.91 -5.09 0.91
CA GLU A 212 21.02 -3.66 1.23
C GLU A 212 21.84 -2.90 0.17
N LEU A 213 22.71 -3.60 -0.57
CA LEU A 213 23.58 -3.05 -1.61
C LEU A 213 23.04 -3.28 -3.03
N LEU A 214 21.87 -3.92 -3.16
CA LEU A 214 21.22 -4.16 -4.45
C LEU A 214 20.23 -3.05 -4.76
N GLU A 215 20.02 -2.81 -6.05
CA GLU A 215 19.10 -1.86 -6.67
C GLU A 215 18.38 -2.53 -7.84
N ALA A 216 17.22 -1.99 -8.23
CA ALA A 216 16.46 -2.45 -9.38
C ALA A 216 16.51 -1.39 -10.47
N ALA A 217 17.34 -1.63 -11.49
CA ALA A 217 17.43 -0.76 -12.66
C ALA A 217 16.32 -1.11 -13.64
N HIS A 218 15.76 -0.09 -14.29
CA HIS A 218 14.94 -0.28 -15.48
C HIS A 218 15.84 -0.49 -16.71
N ILE A 219 15.53 -1.45 -17.57
CA ILE A 219 16.22 -1.59 -18.87
C ILE A 219 15.77 -0.47 -19.80
N LEU A 220 14.46 -0.32 -19.98
CA LEU A 220 13.83 0.83 -20.62
C LEU A 220 13.30 1.77 -19.53
N PRO A 221 13.67 3.06 -19.55
CA PRO A 221 13.33 3.99 -18.49
C PRO A 221 11.81 4.13 -18.34
N ASP A 222 11.34 4.47 -17.14
CA ASP A 222 9.91 4.53 -16.76
C ASP A 222 9.07 5.42 -17.71
N GLY A 223 9.64 6.51 -18.23
CA GLY A 223 8.98 7.40 -19.19
C GLY A 223 8.88 6.86 -20.63
N HIS A 224 9.48 5.71 -20.94
CA HIS A 224 9.43 5.10 -22.26
C HIS A 224 8.07 4.39 -22.47
N PRO A 225 7.46 4.41 -23.67
CA PRO A 225 6.16 3.75 -23.92
C PRO A 225 6.12 2.24 -23.58
N ARG A 226 7.28 1.59 -23.61
CA ARG A 226 7.47 0.18 -23.23
C ARG A 226 8.19 0.00 -21.87
N GLY A 227 8.47 1.09 -21.17
CA GLY A 227 9.24 1.15 -19.93
C GLY A 227 8.49 0.73 -18.67
N ARG A 228 7.47 -0.12 -18.80
CA ARG A 228 6.62 -0.52 -17.66
C ARG A 228 7.49 -1.14 -16.54
N PRO A 229 7.17 -0.88 -15.26
CA PRO A 229 7.88 -1.44 -14.11
C PRO A 229 7.51 -2.91 -13.88
N VAL A 230 7.93 -3.77 -14.81
CA VAL A 230 7.71 -5.22 -14.79
C VAL A 230 9.04 -5.96 -14.74
N VAL A 231 9.06 -7.15 -14.12
CA VAL A 231 10.30 -7.95 -13.94
C VAL A 231 11.11 -8.11 -15.24
N PRO A 232 10.51 -8.39 -16.42
CA PRO A 232 11.28 -8.48 -17.67
C PRO A 232 11.99 -7.18 -18.10
N ASN A 233 11.54 -6.03 -17.60
CA ASN A 233 12.16 -4.72 -17.83
C ASN A 233 13.07 -4.30 -16.65
N GLY A 234 13.39 -5.21 -15.73
CA GLY A 234 14.14 -4.91 -14.51
C GLY A 234 15.41 -5.73 -14.35
N LEU A 235 16.48 -5.11 -13.86
CA LEU A 235 17.75 -5.75 -13.52
C LEU A 235 18.06 -5.54 -12.03
N ALA A 236 18.36 -6.61 -11.31
CA ALA A 236 18.94 -6.50 -9.97
C ALA A 236 20.44 -6.19 -10.09
N LEU A 237 20.89 -5.01 -9.71
CA LEU A 237 22.30 -4.59 -9.81
C LEU A 237 22.82 -4.17 -8.43
N CYS A 238 24.10 -4.40 -8.11
CA CYS A 238 24.68 -3.74 -6.94
C CYS A 238 24.93 -2.26 -7.26
N SER A 239 25.05 -1.40 -6.25
CA SER A 239 25.18 0.06 -6.45
C SER A 239 26.27 0.47 -7.45
N LEU A 240 27.40 -0.24 -7.51
CA LEU A 240 28.45 0.01 -8.50
C LEU A 240 27.99 -0.28 -9.93
N HIS A 241 27.40 -1.46 -10.16
CA HIS A 241 26.92 -1.85 -11.48
C HIS A 241 25.69 -1.05 -11.91
N HIS A 242 24.85 -0.66 -10.96
CA HIS A 242 23.72 0.24 -11.20
C HIS A 242 24.22 1.60 -11.72
N ALA A 243 25.16 2.22 -10.98
CA ALA A 243 25.76 3.49 -11.38
C ALA A 243 26.50 3.44 -12.73
N ALA A 244 27.10 2.30 -13.06
CA ALA A 244 27.77 2.08 -14.34
C ALA A 244 26.75 1.86 -15.49
N PHE A 245 25.63 1.18 -15.23
CA PHE A 245 24.54 1.03 -16.19
C PHE A 245 23.90 2.38 -16.53
N ASP A 246 23.53 3.16 -15.52
CA ASP A 246 22.91 4.49 -15.69
C ASP A 246 23.80 5.47 -16.45
N ARG A 247 25.13 5.30 -16.36
CA ARG A 247 26.13 6.11 -17.07
C ARG A 247 26.50 5.55 -18.44
N ASN A 248 25.80 4.52 -18.93
CA ASN A 248 26.08 3.84 -20.19
C ASN A 248 27.50 3.24 -20.29
N VAL A 249 28.14 2.93 -19.17
CA VAL A 249 29.43 2.20 -19.14
C VAL A 249 29.21 0.72 -19.46
N LEU A 250 28.02 0.20 -19.16
CA LEU A 250 27.59 -1.15 -19.49
C LEU A 250 26.12 -1.15 -19.96
N GLY A 251 25.73 -2.17 -20.73
CA GLY A 251 24.40 -2.27 -21.35
C GLY A 251 23.93 -3.71 -21.54
N VAL A 252 22.67 -3.88 -21.92
CA VAL A 252 22.08 -5.19 -22.25
C VAL A 252 22.11 -5.38 -23.75
N ARG A 253 22.66 -6.49 -24.23
CA ARG A 253 22.57 -6.85 -25.65
C ARG A 253 21.17 -7.35 -26.00
N PRO A 254 20.68 -7.12 -27.22
CA PRO A 254 19.33 -7.56 -27.63
C PRO A 254 19.19 -9.09 -27.77
N ASP A 255 20.28 -9.86 -27.68
CA ASP A 255 20.35 -11.30 -27.91
C ASP A 255 20.45 -12.15 -26.63
N LEU A 256 20.19 -11.54 -25.46
CA LEU A 256 20.25 -12.17 -24.13
C LEU A 256 18.87 -12.57 -23.57
#